data_AF-A0A7X8R1D6-F1
#
_entry.id   AF-A0A7X8R1D6-F1
#
_cell.length_a   1.000
_cell.length_b   1.000
_cell.length_c   1.000
_cell.angle_alpha   90.00
_cell.angle_beta   90.00
_cell.angle_gamma   90.00
#
_symmetry.space_group_name_H-M   'P 1'
#
loop_
_entity.id
_entity.type
_entity.pdbx_description
1 polymer ?
#
loop_
_entity_poly.entity_id
_entity_poly.type
_entity_poly.pdbx_seq_one_letter_code
_entity_poly.pdbx_strand_id
1 'polypeptide(L)'
;MSTVVSQAEIKRFKDNECAVFPVGTIITPSAREWASEHNIRISFGEPDSNDRLDFLKNTVNAVLKEFSNKDQKPDVNVLSELVCKCLRELGCKVY
;
A
#
# COMPACT_ATOMS: atom_id res chain seq x y z
N MET A 1 -17.79 -20.17 -3.80
CA MET A 1 -18.14 -20.28 -2.37
C MET A 1 -17.72 -18.97 -1.72
N SER A 2 -18.60 -18.32 -0.96
CA SER A 2 -18.31 -17.03 -0.33
C SER A 2 -17.38 -17.23 0.86
N THR A 3 -16.25 -16.52 0.89
CA THR A 3 -15.36 -16.51 2.06
C THR A 3 -16.00 -15.63 3.12
N VAL A 4 -16.20 -16.16 4.34
CA VAL A 4 -16.77 -15.40 5.45
C VAL A 4 -15.64 -15.02 6.39
N VAL A 5 -15.43 -13.72 6.61
CA VAL A 5 -14.38 -13.20 7.50
C VAL A 5 -14.97 -12.93 8.88
N SER A 6 -14.48 -13.69 9.84
CA SER A 6 -14.82 -13.59 11.26
C SER A 6 -13.95 -12.58 12.01
N GLN A 7 -14.36 -12.19 13.23
CA GLN A 7 -13.56 -11.31 14.08
C GLN A 7 -12.17 -11.92 14.41
N ALA A 8 -12.05 -13.24 14.45
CA ALA A 8 -10.77 -13.91 14.69
C ALA A 8 -9.78 -13.71 13.54
N GLU A 9 -10.28 -13.60 12.31
CA GLU A 9 -9.46 -13.40 11.12
C GLU A 9 -9.03 -11.95 10.98
N ILE A 10 -9.93 -10.99 11.20
CA ILE A 10 -9.59 -9.57 11.13
C ILE A 10 -8.61 -9.14 12.24
N LYS A 11 -8.62 -9.83 13.39
CA LYS A 11 -7.64 -9.64 14.47
C LYS A 11 -6.20 -9.90 14.01
N ARG A 12 -5.97 -10.74 12.99
CA ARG A 12 -4.64 -10.98 12.42
C ARG A 12 -4.10 -9.77 11.66
N PHE A 13 -4.96 -8.82 11.31
CA PHE A 13 -4.60 -7.59 10.58
C PHE A 13 -4.39 -6.39 11.51
N LYS A 14 -4.22 -6.62 12.82
CA LYS A 14 -4.06 -5.55 13.82
C LYS A 14 -2.88 -4.60 13.54
N ASP A 15 -1.82 -5.09 12.90
CA ASP A 15 -0.63 -4.29 12.55
C ASP A 15 -0.70 -3.69 11.13
N ASN A 16 -1.80 -3.91 10.41
CA ASN A 16 -1.99 -3.41 9.04
C ASN A 16 -3.06 -2.31 9.01
N GLU A 17 -2.73 -1.19 8.38
CA GLU A 17 -3.68 -0.08 8.19
C GLU A 17 -4.80 -0.42 7.19
N CYS A 18 -4.61 -1.44 6.36
CA CYS A 18 -5.58 -1.88 5.36
C CYS A 18 -5.63 -3.41 5.24
N ALA A 19 -6.83 -3.97 5.32
CA ALA A 19 -7.10 -5.38 5.06
C ALA A 19 -7.86 -5.51 3.73
N VAL A 20 -7.21 -6.14 2.74
CA VAL A 20 -7.77 -6.34 1.40
C VAL A 20 -8.31 -7.76 1.30
N PHE A 21 -9.57 -7.89 0.90
CA PHE A 21 -10.24 -9.18 0.71
C PHE A 21 -10.76 -9.33 -0.72
N PRO A 22 -10.80 -10.54 -1.28
CA PRO A 22 -11.32 -10.76 -2.62
C PRO A 22 -12.80 -10.40 -2.72
N VAL A 23 -13.22 -9.98 -3.92
CA VAL A 23 -14.62 -9.65 -4.21
C VAL A 23 -15.51 -10.88 -3.95
N GLY A 24 -16.60 -10.69 -3.22
CA GLY A 24 -17.49 -11.79 -2.79
C GLY A 24 -17.22 -12.31 -1.37
N THR A 25 -16.27 -11.69 -0.65
CA THR A 25 -16.04 -11.95 0.78
C THR A 25 -17.12 -11.29 1.63
N ILE A 26 -17.71 -12.04 2.56
CA ILE A 26 -18.70 -11.54 3.52
C ILE A 26 -17.98 -11.21 4.83
N ILE A 27 -17.93 -9.94 5.20
CA ILE A 27 -17.41 -9.49 6.49
C ILE A 27 -18.53 -9.60 7.53
N THR A 28 -18.28 -10.33 8.62
CA THR A 28 -19.23 -10.38 9.75
C THR A 28 -19.33 -9.03 10.47
N PRO A 29 -20.48 -8.69 11.09
CA PRO A 29 -20.65 -7.42 11.81
C PRO A 29 -19.56 -7.20 12.87
N SER A 30 -19.24 -8.23 13.67
CA SER A 30 -18.19 -8.17 14.69
C SER A 30 -16.79 -7.97 14.12
N ALA A 31 -16.52 -8.45 12.90
CA ALA A 31 -15.26 -8.17 12.22
C ALA A 31 -15.16 -6.72 11.72
N ARG A 32 -16.28 -6.16 11.24
CA ARG A 32 -16.36 -4.75 10.84
C ARG A 32 -16.20 -3.81 12.03
N GLU A 33 -16.84 -4.11 13.15
CA GLU A 33 -16.72 -3.34 14.40
C GLU A 33 -15.27 -3.30 14.87
N TRP A 34 -14.62 -4.46 14.97
CA TRP A 34 -13.21 -4.55 15.36
C TRP A 34 -12.27 -3.80 14.41
N ALA A 35 -12.50 -3.89 13.09
CA ALA A 35 -11.71 -3.14 12.12
C ALA A 35 -11.84 -1.64 12.34
N SER A 36 -13.04 -1.14 12.61
CA SER A 36 -13.30 0.27 12.88
C SER A 36 -12.64 0.75 14.18
N GLU A 37 -12.68 -0.04 15.24
CA GLU A 37 -12.04 0.27 16.52
C GLU A 37 -10.51 0.36 16.41
N HIS A 38 -9.93 -0.44 15.51
CA HIS A 38 -8.49 -0.51 15.29
C HIS A 38 -8.00 0.28 14.08
N ASN A 39 -8.83 1.17 13.50
CA ASN A 39 -8.51 1.97 12.31
C ASN A 39 -8.05 1.16 11.08
N ILE A 40 -8.51 -0.08 10.94
CA ILE A 40 -8.22 -0.94 9.81
C ILE A 40 -9.21 -0.64 8.69
N ARG A 41 -8.74 -0.12 7.55
CA ARG A 41 -9.58 0.03 6.36
C ARG A 41 -9.82 -1.33 5.71
N ILE A 42 -11.08 -1.70 5.54
CA ILE A 42 -11.47 -2.90 4.79
C ILE A 42 -11.69 -2.49 3.33
N SER A 43 -10.94 -3.08 2.41
CA SER A 43 -11.12 -2.90 0.97
C SER A 43 -11.41 -4.24 0.30
N PHE A 44 -12.25 -4.23 -0.72
CA PHE A 44 -12.59 -5.41 -1.51
C PHE A 44 -11.97 -5.26 -2.91
N GLY A 45 -11.20 -6.26 -3.35
CA GLY A 45 -10.49 -6.24 -4.62
C GLY A 45 -9.33 -7.23 -4.66
N GLU A 46 -8.69 -7.37 -5.81
CA GLU A 46 -7.32 -7.90 -5.86
C GLU A 46 -6.41 -6.92 -5.11
N PRO A 47 -5.34 -7.39 -4.43
CA PRO A 47 -4.31 -6.47 -3.97
C PRO A 47 -3.75 -5.78 -5.20
N ASP A 48 -4.15 -4.53 -5.41
CA ASP A 48 -3.71 -3.55 -6.41
C ASP A 48 -2.20 -3.21 -6.25
N SER A 49 -1.40 -4.18 -5.79
CA SER A 49 0.04 -4.10 -5.60
C SER A 49 0.74 -3.82 -6.93
N ASN A 50 0.16 -4.25 -8.06
CA ASN A 50 0.72 -3.97 -9.38
C ASN A 50 0.48 -2.52 -9.79
N ASP A 51 -0.75 -1.98 -9.72
CA ASP A 51 -1.03 -0.60 -10.11
C ASP A 51 -0.28 0.42 -9.24
N ARG A 52 -0.16 0.18 -7.94
CA ARG A 52 0.62 1.05 -7.04
C ARG A 52 2.12 0.99 -7.36
N LEU A 53 2.64 -0.20 -7.68
CA LEU A 53 4.03 -0.37 -8.07
C LEU A 53 4.31 0.26 -9.45
N ASP A 54 3.38 0.14 -10.40
CA ASP A 54 3.46 0.76 -11.72
C ASP A 54 3.40 2.28 -11.61
N PHE A 55 2.52 2.82 -10.77
CA PHE A 55 2.47 4.26 -10.49
C PHE A 55 3.78 4.78 -9.89
N LEU A 56 4.36 4.04 -8.93
CA LEU A 56 5.65 4.40 -8.34
C LEU A 56 6.78 4.35 -9.38
N LYS A 57 6.85 3.28 -10.17
CA LYS A 57 7.83 3.12 -11.26
C LYS A 57 7.71 4.24 -12.29
N ASN A 58 6.48 4.58 -12.70
CA ASN A 58 6.23 5.65 -13.67
C ASN A 58 6.62 7.02 -13.12
N THR A 59 6.34 7.28 -11.85
CA THR A 59 6.76 8.53 -11.17
C THR A 59 8.28 8.65 -11.11
N VAL A 60 8.98 7.60 -10.67
CA VAL A 60 10.46 7.58 -10.61
C VAL A 60 11.07 7.73 -12.00
N ASN A 61 10.51 7.05 -13.02
CA ASN A 61 10.98 7.18 -14.40
C ASN A 61 10.77 8.59 -14.97
N ALA A 62 9.67 9.27 -14.64
CA ALA A 62 9.44 10.65 -15.05
C ALA A 62 10.49 11.60 -14.44
N VAL A 63 10.78 11.44 -13.14
CA VAL A 63 11.81 12.22 -12.46
C VAL A 63 13.19 11.97 -13.07
N LEU A 64 13.57 10.71 -13.33
CA LEU A 64 14.84 10.36 -13.97
C LEU A 64 14.98 10.95 -15.39
N LYS A 65 13.88 11.01 -16.16
CA LYS A 65 13.85 11.66 -17.48
C LYS A 65 14.09 13.16 -17.38
N GLU A 66 13.50 13.83 -16.38
CA GLU A 66 13.72 15.27 -16.15
C GLU A 66 15.18 15.59 -15.80
N PHE A 67 15.86 14.72 -15.03
CA PHE A 67 17.29 14.87 -14.76
C PHE A 67 18.15 14.65 -16.01
N SER A 68 17.80 13.65 -16.83
CA SER A 68 18.50 13.36 -18.09
C SER A 68 18.38 14.52 -19.09
N ASN A 69 17.21 15.17 -19.17
CA ASN A 69 16.97 16.32 -20.04
C ASN A 69 17.76 17.57 -19.62
N LYS A 70 18.25 17.64 -18.38
CA LYS A 70 19.01 18.76 -17.83
C LYS A 70 20.53 18.53 -17.84
N ASP A 71 21.01 17.48 -18.50
CA ASP A 71 22.43 17.05 -18.51
C ASP A 71 23.01 16.85 -17.08
N GLN A 72 22.14 16.60 -16.11
CA GLN A 72 22.49 16.51 -14.70
C GLN A 72 22.32 15.06 -14.26
N LYS A 73 23.43 14.36 -13.99
CA LYS A 73 23.35 13.00 -13.45
C LYS A 73 22.78 13.05 -12.04
N PRO A 74 21.66 12.37 -11.76
CA PRO A 74 21.14 12.28 -10.41
C PRO A 74 22.12 11.46 -9.56
N ASP A 75 22.46 11.99 -8.38
CA ASP A 75 23.16 11.20 -7.38
C ASP A 75 22.21 10.10 -6.89
N VAL A 76 22.58 8.86 -7.15
CA VAL A 76 21.77 7.67 -6.86
C VAL A 76 21.48 7.57 -5.35
N ASN A 77 22.39 8.03 -4.50
CA ASN A 77 22.19 8.00 -3.04
C ASN A 77 21.13 9.02 -2.62
N VAL A 78 21.22 10.25 -3.14
CA VAL A 78 20.26 11.32 -2.84
C VAL A 78 18.86 10.93 -3.34
N LEU A 79 18.77 10.37 -4.54
CA LEU A 79 17.49 9.95 -5.11
C LEU A 79 16.88 8.80 -4.31
N SER A 80 17.70 7.83 -3.90
CA SER A 80 17.27 6.69 -3.06
C SER A 80 16.75 7.16 -1.71
N GLU A 81 17.47 8.06 -1.03
CA GLU A 81 17.02 8.64 0.24
C GLU A 81 15.69 9.39 0.09
N LEU A 82 15.52 10.16 -0.97
CA LEU A 82 14.29 10.91 -1.24
C LEU A 82 13.09 9.98 -1.48
N VAL A 83 13.28 8.94 -2.30
CA VAL A 83 12.24 7.94 -2.55
C VAL A 83 11.90 7.19 -1.26
N CYS A 84 12.90 6.79 -0.47
CA CYS A 84 12.69 6.15 0.82
C CYS A 84 11.92 7.05 1.80
N LYS A 85 12.22 8.35 1.82
CA LYS A 85 11.52 9.33 2.66
C LYS A 85 10.06 9.47 2.23
N CYS A 86 9.78 9.66 0.95
CA CYS A 86 8.42 9.75 0.41
C CYS A 86 7.63 8.47 0.72
N LEU A 87 8.24 7.29 0.56
CA LEU A 87 7.61 6.02 0.87
C LEU A 87 7.27 5.89 2.36
N ARG A 88 8.16 6.35 3.26
CA ARG A 88 7.87 6.39 4.71
C ARG A 88 6.74 7.36 5.04
N GLU A 89 6.69 8.53 4.42
CA GLU A 89 5.60 9.51 4.59
C GLU A 89 4.25 8.98 4.08
N LEU A 90 4.28 8.07 3.09
CA LEU A 90 3.11 7.35 2.59
C LEU A 90 2.75 6.11 3.45
N GLY A 91 3.45 5.85 4.56
CA GLY A 91 3.20 4.71 5.45
C GLY A 91 3.83 3.39 5.00
N CYS A 92 4.66 3.38 3.96
CA CYS A 92 5.36 2.18 3.52
C CYS A 92 6.55 1.86 4.43
N LYS A 93 6.70 0.58 4.82
CA LYS A 93 7.91 0.07 5.47
C LYS A 93 8.97 -0.20 4.41
N VAL A 94 10.03 0.60 4.42
CA VAL A 94 11.22 0.43 3.57
C VAL A 94 12.34 -0.15 4.44
N TYR A 95 12.79 -1.37 4.12
CA TYR A 95 13.87 -2.09 4.81
C TYR A 95 15.21 -1.93 4.08
#